data_AF-A0A2G6DZL4-F1
#
_entry.id   AF-A0A2G6DZL4-F1
#
_cell.length_a   1.000
_cell.length_b   1.000
_cell.length_c   1.000
_cell.angle_alpha   90.00
_cell.angle_beta   90.00
_cell.angle_gamma   90.00
#
_symmetry.space_group_name_H-M   'P 1'
#
loop_
_entity.id
_entity.type
_entity.pdbx_description
1 polymer ?
#
loop_
_entity_poly.entity_id
_entity_poly.type
_entity_poly.pdbx_seq_one_letter_code
_entity_poly.pdbx_strand_id
1 'polypeptide(L)'
;MSLIIIEFELDKDTDTASQEVKDKLDLIINDLPSDAKIPVASKVDISASPVITLALSGDIDPAELYYLAKNNVKDRLSRLEGVGSVDILGGQKREVNVKFSKRTVYENNISLPMVAGILAKANMDMPGGNFQNRGQDYAVSLEGQLHSLRDVDSIMIPAGAGMRRLDQLALIEEGPEKARQRISFF
;
A
#
# COMPACT_ATOMS: atom_id res chain seq x y z
N MET A 1 -12.66 6.27 -7.56
CA MET A 1 -11.66 5.83 -8.56
C MET A 1 -11.96 6.62 -9.82
N SER A 2 -10.97 7.33 -10.32
CA SER A 2 -11.03 7.95 -11.65
C SER A 2 -10.27 7.06 -12.62
N LEU A 3 -10.80 6.89 -13.83
CA LEU A 3 -10.14 6.21 -14.95
C LEU A 3 -10.17 7.17 -16.13
N ILE A 4 -9.00 7.46 -16.69
CA ILE A 4 -8.85 8.31 -17.88
C ILE A 4 -8.21 7.44 -18.96
N ILE A 5 -8.86 7.38 -20.12
CA ILE A 5 -8.36 6.66 -21.30
C ILE A 5 -7.85 7.72 -22.27
N ILE A 6 -6.62 7.54 -22.73
CA ILE A 6 -5.97 8.43 -23.69
C ILE A 6 -5.74 7.60 -24.96
N GLU A 7 -6.35 8.04 -26.05
CA GLU A 7 -6.22 7.41 -27.36
C GLU A 7 -5.15 8.15 -28.17
N PHE A 8 -4.31 7.38 -28.86
CA PHE A 8 -3.26 7.89 -29.75
C PHE A 8 -3.52 7.42 -31.18
N GLU A 9 -2.96 8.16 -32.14
CA GLU A 9 -2.89 7.73 -33.53
C GLU A 9 -2.13 6.39 -33.65
N LEU A 10 -2.56 5.54 -34.58
CA LEU A 10 -2.03 4.17 -34.76
C LEU A 10 -0.51 4.11 -34.98
N ASP A 11 0.06 5.13 -35.63
CA ASP A 11 1.49 5.18 -35.96
C ASP A 11 2.36 5.74 -34.83
N LYS A 12 1.76 6.18 -33.71
CA LYS A 12 2.50 6.70 -32.57
C LYS A 12 3.14 5.55 -31.81
N ASP A 13 4.46 5.63 -31.65
CA ASP A 13 5.19 4.71 -30.79
C ASP A 13 4.66 4.73 -29.35
N THR A 14 4.35 3.54 -28.82
CA THR A 14 3.70 3.40 -27.50
C THR A 14 4.62 3.76 -26.35
N ASP A 15 5.93 3.55 -26.48
CA ASP A 15 6.92 3.96 -25.46
C ASP A 15 6.99 5.48 -25.36
N THR A 16 7.10 6.14 -26.51
CA THR A 16 7.10 7.61 -26.62
C THR A 16 5.80 8.20 -26.09
N ALA A 17 4.64 7.65 -26.48
CA ALA A 17 3.34 8.09 -25.98
C ALA A 17 3.22 7.95 -24.45
N SER A 18 3.69 6.82 -23.90
CA SER A 18 3.66 6.59 -22.45
C SER A 18 4.57 7.55 -21.68
N GLN A 19 5.74 7.88 -22.25
CA GLN A 19 6.65 8.83 -21.66
C GLN A 19 6.06 10.25 -21.68
N GLU A 20 5.49 10.68 -22.80
CA GLU A 20 4.81 11.98 -22.90
C GLU A 20 3.67 12.11 -21.89
N VAL A 21 2.87 11.06 -21.68
CA VAL A 21 1.81 11.05 -20.67
C VAL A 21 2.40 11.17 -19.26
N LYS A 22 3.46 10.43 -18.94
CA LYS A 22 4.14 10.55 -17.62
C LYS A 22 4.66 11.95 -17.40
N ASP A 23 5.33 12.53 -18.38
CA ASP A 23 5.89 13.88 -18.29
C ASP A 23 4.78 14.92 -18.02
N LYS A 24 3.59 14.77 -18.64
CA LYS A 24 2.44 15.63 -18.36
C LYS A 24 1.81 15.36 -17.00
N LEU A 25 1.80 14.11 -16.56
CA LEU A 25 1.27 13.71 -15.26
C LEU A 25 2.10 14.30 -14.12
N ASP A 26 3.43 14.31 -14.28
CA ASP A 26 4.37 14.87 -13.30
C ASP A 26 4.21 16.38 -13.13
N LEU A 27 3.76 17.10 -14.17
CA LEU A 27 3.49 18.53 -14.09
C LEU A 27 2.25 18.86 -13.25
N ILE A 28 1.24 17.98 -13.25
CA ILE A 28 -0.04 18.21 -12.57
C ILE A 28 -0.13 17.50 -11.21
N ILE A 29 0.87 16.71 -10.84
CA ILE A 29 0.83 15.87 -9.65
C ILE A 29 0.66 16.71 -8.36
N ASN A 30 1.19 17.93 -8.35
CA ASN A 30 1.11 18.88 -7.23
C ASN A 30 -0.23 19.63 -7.18
N ASP A 31 -1.01 19.59 -8.26
CA ASP A 31 -2.36 20.18 -8.30
C ASP A 31 -3.42 19.20 -7.78
N LEU A 32 -3.03 17.95 -7.53
CA LEU A 32 -3.92 16.93 -6.99
C LEU A 32 -4.19 17.17 -5.49
N PRO A 33 -5.42 16.87 -5.01
CA PRO A 33 -5.72 16.88 -3.59
C PRO A 33 -4.73 16.03 -2.77
N SER A 34 -4.41 16.46 -1.55
CA SER A 34 -3.43 15.77 -0.69
C SER A 34 -3.86 14.38 -0.25
N ASP A 35 -5.14 14.04 -0.37
CA ASP A 35 -5.70 12.70 -0.13
C ASP A 35 -5.80 11.82 -1.39
N ALA A 36 -5.46 12.37 -2.56
CA ALA A 36 -5.44 11.62 -3.82
C ALA A 36 -4.20 10.72 -3.90
N LYS A 37 -4.39 9.49 -4.37
CA LYS A 37 -3.27 8.61 -4.73
C LYS A 37 -2.59 9.15 -5.99
N ILE A 38 -1.27 9.02 -6.04
CA ILE A 38 -0.47 9.31 -7.23
C ILE A 38 -1.05 8.52 -8.41
N PRO A 39 -1.43 9.18 -9.51
CA PRO A 39 -1.95 8.49 -10.68
C PRO A 39 -0.82 7.70 -11.35
N VAL A 40 -1.18 6.59 -12.00
CA VAL A 40 -0.22 5.74 -12.70
C VAL A 40 -0.60 5.71 -14.17
N ALA A 41 0.32 6.12 -15.03
CA ALA A 41 0.19 5.94 -16.48
C ALA A 41 0.60 4.51 -16.83
N SER A 42 -0.36 3.72 -17.32
CA SER A 42 -0.14 2.35 -17.79
C SER A 42 -0.51 2.24 -19.26
N LYS A 43 0.31 1.51 -20.02
CA LYS A 43 -0.07 1.06 -21.36
C LYS A 43 -1.23 0.09 -21.21
N VAL A 44 -2.39 0.46 -21.75
CA VAL A 44 -3.54 -0.44 -21.83
C VAL A 44 -3.58 -1.00 -23.23
N ASP A 45 -3.20 -2.27 -23.35
CA ASP A 45 -3.49 -3.03 -24.55
C ASP A 45 -4.87 -3.66 -24.39
N ILE A 46 -5.85 -3.11 -25.09
CA ILE A 46 -7.26 -3.53 -25.02
C ILE A 46 -7.44 -4.92 -25.66
N SER A 47 -6.45 -5.37 -26.44
CA SER A 47 -6.41 -6.72 -27.04
C SER A 47 -5.65 -7.74 -26.19
N ALA A 48 -4.99 -7.29 -25.11
CA ALA A 48 -4.22 -8.18 -24.24
C ALA A 48 -5.15 -9.13 -23.47
N SER A 49 -5.21 -10.37 -23.95
CA SER A 49 -5.85 -11.47 -23.24
C SER A 49 -4.84 -12.12 -22.28
N PRO A 50 -5.24 -12.52 -21.06
CA PRO A 50 -4.35 -13.24 -20.15
C PRO A 50 -3.76 -14.48 -20.84
N VAL A 51 -2.42 -14.54 -20.93
CA VAL A 51 -1.73 -15.68 -21.53
C VAL A 51 -1.86 -16.93 -20.65
N ILE A 52 -1.90 -16.74 -19.32
CA ILE A 52 -2.04 -17.80 -18.33
C ILE A 52 -2.99 -17.33 -17.22
N THR A 53 -3.93 -18.18 -16.83
CA THR A 53 -4.76 -18.00 -15.62
C THR A 53 -4.41 -19.09 -14.62
N LEU A 54 -4.06 -18.70 -13.39
CA LEU A 54 -3.73 -19.62 -12.30
C LEU A 54 -4.76 -19.49 -11.18
N ALA A 55 -5.32 -20.62 -10.76
CA ALA A 55 -6.18 -20.70 -9.58
C ALA A 55 -5.36 -21.24 -8.40
N LEU A 56 -5.23 -20.43 -7.35
CA LEU A 56 -4.55 -20.83 -6.11
C LEU A 56 -5.59 -21.30 -5.09
N SER A 57 -5.37 -22.47 -4.51
CA SER A 57 -6.24 -23.06 -3.48
C SER A 57 -5.40 -23.79 -2.43
N GLY A 58 -5.93 -23.90 -1.21
CA GLY A 58 -5.26 -24.58 -0.10
C GLY A 58 -6.15 -24.59 1.15
N ASP A 59 -5.88 -25.51 2.07
CA ASP A 59 -6.55 -25.59 3.37
C ASP A 59 -5.86 -24.66 4.39
N ILE A 60 -5.83 -23.37 4.05
CA ILE A 60 -5.27 -22.30 4.88
C ILE A 60 -6.22 -21.13 4.92
N ASP A 61 -5.98 -20.20 5.85
CA ASP A 61 -6.78 -18.98 5.95
C ASP A 61 -6.80 -18.23 4.60
N PRO A 62 -7.97 -17.83 4.07
CA PRO A 62 -8.08 -17.18 2.77
C PRO A 62 -7.23 -15.92 2.62
N ALA A 63 -6.97 -15.22 3.72
CA ALA A 63 -6.11 -14.06 3.69
C ALA A 63 -4.62 -14.39 3.74
N GLU A 64 -4.23 -15.45 4.43
CA GLU A 64 -2.89 -16.01 4.30
C GLU A 64 -2.61 -16.50 2.87
N LEU A 65 -3.60 -17.14 2.23
CA LEU A 65 -3.52 -17.54 0.82
C LEU A 65 -3.34 -16.34 -0.11
N TYR A 66 -4.05 -15.23 0.14
CA TYR A 66 -3.86 -13.99 -0.61
C TYR A 66 -2.45 -13.41 -0.43
N TYR A 67 -1.91 -13.43 0.80
CA TYR A 67 -0.53 -12.99 1.05
C TYR A 67 0.48 -13.85 0.31
N LEU A 68 0.29 -15.17 0.28
CA LEU A 68 1.14 -16.09 -0.49
C LEU A 68 1.06 -15.79 -1.99
N ALA A 69 -0.14 -15.56 -2.53
CA ALA A 69 -0.32 -15.16 -3.92
C ALA A 69 0.41 -13.85 -4.24
N LYS A 70 0.30 -12.86 -3.34
CA LYS A 70 0.89 -11.53 -3.54
C LYS A 70 2.40 -11.51 -3.41
N ASN A 71 2.94 -12.00 -2.30
CA ASN A 71 4.35 -11.79 -1.96
C ASN A 71 5.28 -12.89 -2.52
N ASN A 72 4.73 -14.07 -2.86
CA ASN A 72 5.53 -15.15 -3.43
C ASN A 72 5.20 -15.37 -4.91
N VAL A 73 3.94 -15.67 -5.23
CA VAL A 73 3.59 -16.09 -6.60
C VAL A 73 3.72 -14.93 -7.58
N LYS A 74 3.06 -13.81 -7.29
CA LYS A 74 3.11 -12.61 -8.14
C LYS A 74 4.54 -12.09 -8.29
N ASP A 75 5.26 -11.87 -7.19
CA ASP A 75 6.63 -11.35 -7.24
C ASP A 75 7.59 -12.25 -8.03
N ARG A 76 7.44 -13.57 -7.96
CA ARG A 76 8.26 -14.50 -8.75
C ARG A 76 7.90 -14.46 -10.24
N LEU A 77 6.61 -14.42 -10.57
CA LEU A 77 6.14 -14.37 -11.96
C LEU A 77 6.49 -13.03 -12.62
N SER A 78 6.36 -11.92 -11.90
CA SER A 78 6.69 -10.58 -12.41
C SER A 78 8.18 -10.38 -12.71
N ARG A 79 9.07 -11.24 -12.20
CA ARG A 79 10.52 -11.21 -12.51
C ARG A 79 10.91 -12.01 -13.75
N LEU A 80 10.00 -12.79 -14.31
CA LEU A 80 10.29 -13.59 -15.51
C LEU A 80 10.34 -12.70 -16.75
N GLU A 81 11.32 -12.95 -17.61
CA GLU A 81 11.44 -12.27 -18.89
C GLU A 81 10.23 -12.59 -19.78
N GLY A 82 9.66 -11.56 -20.41
CA GLY A 82 8.45 -11.68 -21.24
C GLY A 82 7.12 -11.56 -20.48
N VAL A 83 7.13 -11.40 -19.15
CA VAL A 83 5.90 -11.13 -18.38
C VAL A 83 5.61 -9.63 -18.34
N GLY A 84 4.54 -9.20 -19.00
CA GLY A 84 4.11 -7.80 -19.02
C GLY A 84 3.37 -7.36 -17.75
N SER A 85 2.46 -8.18 -17.23
CA SER A 85 1.75 -7.92 -15.97
C SER A 85 1.34 -9.21 -15.27
N VAL A 86 1.13 -9.12 -13.95
CA VAL A 86 0.57 -10.20 -13.14
C VAL A 86 -0.47 -9.60 -12.20
N ASP A 87 -1.72 -10.00 -12.40
CA ASP A 87 -2.86 -9.51 -11.63
C ASP A 87 -3.43 -10.61 -10.74
N ILE A 88 -3.81 -10.23 -9.51
CA ILE A 88 -4.46 -11.12 -8.56
C ILE A 88 -5.94 -10.74 -8.54
N LEU A 89 -6.78 -11.70 -8.92
CA LEU A 89 -8.22 -11.53 -8.97
C LEU A 89 -8.85 -12.16 -7.72
N GLY A 90 -9.61 -11.35 -6.97
CA GLY A 90 -10.29 -11.80 -5.75
C GLY A 90 -9.35 -12.04 -4.56
N GLY A 91 -9.74 -12.97 -3.71
CA GLY A 91 -9.09 -13.26 -2.44
C GLY A 91 -9.47 -12.30 -1.32
N GLN A 92 -9.26 -12.74 -0.08
CA GLN A 92 -9.57 -11.97 1.11
C GLN A 92 -8.32 -11.22 1.55
N LYS A 93 -8.31 -9.89 1.52
CA LYS A 93 -7.19 -9.14 2.09
C LYS A 93 -7.43 -8.95 3.57
N ARG A 94 -6.39 -8.97 4.40
CA ARG A 94 -6.47 -8.54 5.81
C ARG A 94 -6.35 -7.03 5.87
N GLU A 95 -7.16 -6.41 6.71
CA GLU A 95 -7.09 -5.00 7.09
C GLU A 95 -7.05 -4.92 8.61
N VAL A 96 -6.08 -4.16 9.13
CA VAL A 96 -5.98 -3.87 10.57
C VAL A 96 -6.78 -2.59 10.84
N ASN A 97 -7.81 -2.72 11.68
CA ASN A 97 -8.68 -1.64 12.08
C ASN A 97 -8.31 -1.16 13.48
N VAL A 98 -7.91 0.11 13.60
CA VAL A 98 -7.63 0.76 14.88
C VAL A 98 -8.85 1.61 15.28
N LYS A 99 -9.59 1.18 16.30
CA LYS A 99 -10.85 1.80 16.73
C LYS A 99 -10.67 2.54 18.05
N PHE A 100 -10.83 3.86 18.00
CA PHE A 100 -10.84 4.70 19.19
C PHE A 100 -12.26 4.93 19.72
N SER A 101 -12.45 4.81 21.03
CA SER A 101 -13.69 5.25 21.66
C SER A 101 -13.72 6.78 21.76
N LYS A 102 -14.88 7.41 21.54
CA LYS A 102 -15.02 8.87 21.69
C LYS A 102 -14.52 9.35 23.06
N ARG A 103 -14.89 8.62 24.12
CA ARG A 103 -14.47 8.88 25.50
C ARG A 103 -12.94 8.90 25.63
N THR A 104 -12.26 7.87 25.12
CA THR A 104 -10.80 7.77 25.20
C THR A 104 -10.11 8.93 24.50
N VAL A 105 -10.61 9.34 23.32
CA VAL A 105 -10.08 10.47 22.56
C VAL A 105 -10.21 11.77 23.34
N TYR A 106 -11.37 12.04 23.93
CA TYR A 106 -11.60 13.26 24.72
C TYR A 106 -10.82 13.28 26.03
N GLU A 107 -10.83 12.19 26.81
CA GLU A 107 -10.15 12.14 28.12
C GLU A 107 -8.62 12.21 28.00
N ASN A 108 -8.06 11.73 26.88
CA ASN A 108 -6.63 11.69 26.65
C ASN A 108 -6.15 12.72 25.61
N ASN A 109 -7.00 13.68 25.21
CA ASN A 109 -6.68 14.71 24.21
C ASN A 109 -5.98 14.15 22.94
N ILE A 110 -6.47 13.03 22.42
CA ILE A 110 -5.81 12.33 21.31
C ILE A 110 -6.12 13.04 20.00
N SER A 111 -5.08 13.39 19.24
CA SER A 111 -5.22 13.91 17.88
C SER A 111 -5.27 12.75 16.87
N LEU A 112 -6.45 12.42 16.35
CA LEU A 112 -6.60 11.36 15.34
C LEU A 112 -5.73 11.57 14.08
N PRO A 113 -5.59 12.79 13.53
CA PRO A 113 -4.68 13.03 12.42
C PRO A 113 -3.21 12.73 12.77
N MET A 114 -2.79 13.02 14.01
CA MET A 114 -1.44 12.72 14.48
C MET A 114 -1.22 11.21 14.58
N VAL A 115 -2.19 10.48 15.13
CA VAL A 115 -2.15 9.01 15.19
C VAL A 115 -2.01 8.43 13.77
N ALA A 116 -2.81 8.90 12.82
CA ALA A 116 -2.74 8.45 11.43
C ALA A 116 -1.34 8.69 10.83
N GLY A 117 -0.73 9.85 11.09
CA GLY A 117 0.63 10.15 10.66
C GLY A 117 1.70 9.26 11.32
N ILE A 118 1.54 8.92 12.60
CA ILE A 118 2.44 7.99 13.30
C ILE A 118 2.32 6.58 12.71
N LEU A 119 1.10 6.08 12.50
CA LEU A 119 0.86 4.77 11.88
C LEU A 119 1.45 4.70 10.46
N ALA A 120 1.28 5.77 9.67
CA ALA A 120 1.85 5.83 8.33
C ALA A 120 3.39 5.78 8.36
N LYS A 121 4.02 6.49 9.30
CA LYS A 121 5.48 6.46 9.49
C LYS A 121 6.00 5.14 10.03
N ALA A 122 5.25 4.49 10.91
CA ALA A 122 5.63 3.18 11.47
C ALA A 122 5.59 2.06 10.41
N ASN A 123 4.81 2.25 9.35
CA ASN A 123 4.69 1.33 8.22
C ASN A 123 5.53 1.78 7.00
N MET A 124 6.52 2.64 7.20
CA MET A 124 7.46 3.09 6.18
C MET A 124 8.89 2.74 6.58
N ASP A 125 9.65 2.18 5.64
CA ASP A 125 11.08 1.99 5.79
C ASP A 125 11.78 3.36 5.85
N MET A 126 12.47 3.63 6.97
CA MET A 126 13.22 4.87 7.16
C MET A 126 14.73 4.60 7.11
N PRO A 127 15.49 5.25 6.21
CA PRO A 127 16.94 5.21 6.27
C PRO A 127 17.41 5.90 7.55
N GLY A 128 18.14 5.17 8.40
CA GLY A 128 18.64 5.63 9.70
C GLY A 128 19.91 6.48 9.62
N GLY A 129 20.45 6.71 8.42
CA GLY A 129 21.68 7.48 8.18
C GLY A 129 22.95 6.62 8.26
N ASN A 130 24.11 7.27 8.18
CA ASN A 130 25.42 6.61 8.23
C ASN A 130 26.08 6.87 9.59
N PHE A 131 26.52 5.81 10.26
CA PHE A 131 27.32 5.88 11.49
C PHE A 131 28.78 5.53 11.16
N GLN A 132 29.70 6.45 11.45
CA GLN A 132 31.12 6.25 11.17
C GLN A 132 31.85 5.80 12.44
N ASN A 133 32.41 4.59 12.43
CA ASN A 133 33.22 4.06 13.54
C ASN A 133 34.54 3.52 13.01
N ARG A 134 35.67 3.99 13.56
CA ARG A 134 37.04 3.58 13.18
C ARG A 134 37.32 3.60 11.67
N GLY A 135 36.78 4.60 10.95
CA GLY A 135 37.02 4.78 9.51
C GLY A 135 36.20 3.86 8.59
N GLN A 136 35.16 3.20 9.12
CA GLN A 136 34.17 2.47 8.34
C GLN A 136 32.79 3.12 8.50
N ASP A 137 32.14 3.38 7.36
CA ASP A 137 30.78 3.89 7.29
C ASP A 137 29.80 2.72 7.33
N TYR A 138 28.95 2.71 8.36
CA TYR A 138 27.85 1.76 8.49
C TYR A 138 26.56 2.47 8.13
N ALA A 139 25.95 2.09 7.01
CA ALA A 139 24.59 2.50 6.68
C ALA A 139 23.63 1.76 7.63
N VAL A 140 22.92 2.52 8.46
CA VAL A 140 21.87 1.98 9.33
C VAL A 140 20.55 2.27 8.65
N SER A 141 19.73 1.24 8.45
CA SER A 141 18.35 1.38 7.99
C SER A 141 17.43 0.80 9.05
N LEU A 142 16.31 1.47 9.30
CA LEU A 142 15.27 1.00 10.19
C LEU A 142 14.17 0.41 9.31
N GLU A 143 14.04 -0.92 9.33
CA GLU A 143 12.94 -1.62 8.68
C GLU A 143 11.63 -1.29 9.42
N GLY A 144 10.72 -0.64 8.71
CA GLY A 144 9.44 -0.19 9.21
C GLY A 144 8.32 -0.97 8.53
N GLN A 145 8.23 -2.27 8.81
CA GLN A 145 7.15 -3.11 8.30
C GLN A 145 6.34 -3.66 9.47
N LEU A 146 5.09 -3.20 9.59
CA LEU A 146 4.13 -3.74 10.54
C LEU A 146 3.63 -5.07 9.97
N HIS A 147 4.30 -6.16 10.33
CA HIS A 147 4.01 -7.50 9.82
C HIS A 147 2.91 -8.22 10.59
N SER A 148 2.63 -7.76 11.81
CA SER A 148 1.68 -8.39 12.71
C SER A 148 0.87 -7.37 13.52
N LEU A 149 -0.28 -7.81 14.02
CA LEU A 149 -1.06 -7.05 15.00
C LEU A 149 -0.22 -6.59 16.20
N ARG A 150 0.73 -7.43 16.65
CA ARG A 150 1.59 -7.11 17.78
C ARG A 150 2.50 -5.91 17.53
N ASP A 151 2.92 -5.73 16.28
CA ASP A 151 3.74 -4.57 15.92
C ASP A 151 2.91 -3.29 16.04
N VAL A 152 1.65 -3.35 15.61
CA VAL A 152 0.67 -2.26 15.72
C VAL A 152 0.34 -1.96 17.20
N ASP A 153 0.18 -2.98 18.03
CA ASP A 153 -0.11 -2.86 19.47
C ASP A 153 1.00 -2.12 20.24
N SER A 154 2.25 -2.24 19.76
CA SER A 154 3.42 -1.67 20.42
C SER A 154 3.67 -0.20 20.11
N ILE A 155 2.93 0.37 19.16
CA ILE A 155 3.15 1.75 18.69
C ILE A 155 2.83 2.74 19.81
N MET A 156 3.76 3.65 20.05
CA MET A 156 3.64 4.70 21.06
C MET A 156 2.92 5.92 20.50
N ILE A 157 1.84 6.32 21.14
CA ILE A 157 0.97 7.42 20.76
C ILE A 157 0.98 8.49 21.87
N PRO A 158 1.12 9.78 21.52
CA PRO A 158 0.91 10.88 22.45
C PRO A 158 -0.53 10.93 22.96
N ALA A 159 -0.70 10.89 24.28
CA ALA A 159 -1.97 10.88 24.97
C ALA A 159 -1.86 11.74 26.24
N GLY A 160 -2.52 12.90 26.23
CA GLY A 160 -2.48 13.88 27.31
C GLY A 160 -1.05 14.39 27.56
N ALA A 161 -0.51 14.14 28.76
CA ALA A 161 0.82 14.58 29.15
C ALA A 161 1.94 13.55 28.89
N GLY A 162 1.66 12.39 28.28
CA GLY A 162 2.65 11.33 28.09
C GLY A 162 2.45 10.49 26.83
N MET A 163 3.34 9.52 26.64
CA MET A 163 3.22 8.52 25.58
C MET A 163 2.53 7.27 26.15
N ARG A 164 1.58 6.71 25.41
CA ARG A 164 0.93 5.44 25.75
C ARG A 164 0.90 4.52 24.54
N ARG A 165 0.87 3.22 24.80
CA ARG A 165 0.79 2.22 23.74
C ARG A 165 -0.59 2.25 23.09
N LEU A 166 -0.65 1.91 21.81
CA LEU A 166 -1.88 1.96 21.03
C LEU A 166 -2.96 1.00 21.55
N ASP A 167 -2.56 -0.19 22.03
CA ASP A 167 -3.46 -1.18 22.64
C ASP A 167 -4.15 -0.68 23.92
N GLN A 168 -3.55 0.29 24.63
CA GLN A 168 -4.14 0.91 25.81
C GLN A 168 -5.18 1.97 25.47
N LEU A 169 -5.21 2.45 24.22
CA LEU A 169 -6.03 3.59 23.79
C LEU A 169 -7.09 3.20 22.75
N ALA A 170 -6.84 2.17 21.96
CA ALA A 170 -7.68 1.75 20.85
C ALA A 170 -7.87 0.24 20.85
N LEU A 171 -9.03 -0.19 20.37
CA LEU A 171 -9.31 -1.58 20.04
C LEU A 171 -8.73 -1.85 18.65
N ILE A 172 -7.73 -2.73 18.58
CA ILE A 172 -7.07 -3.12 17.34
C ILE A 172 -7.62 -4.48 16.93
N GLU A 173 -8.25 -4.55 15.77
CA GLU A 173 -8.85 -5.77 15.24
C GLU A 173 -8.36 -6.02 13.82
N GLU A 174 -7.94 -7.25 13.54
CA GLU A 174 -7.71 -7.71 12.18
C GLU A 174 -9.02 -8.29 11.63
N GLY A 175 -9.37 -7.87 10.42
CA GLY A 175 -10.55 -8.37 9.72
C GLY A 175 -10.34 -8.40 8.21
N PRO A 176 -11.28 -9.00 7.45
CA PRO A 176 -11.29 -8.85 6.00
C PRO A 176 -11.37 -7.37 5.62
N GLU A 177 -10.60 -6.97 4.61
CA GLU A 177 -10.81 -5.72 3.89
C GLU A 177 -12.28 -5.65 3.50
N LYS A 178 -12.99 -4.61 3.96
CA LYS A 178 -14.40 -4.45 3.62
C LYS A 178 -14.52 -4.41 2.11
N ALA A 179 -15.22 -5.39 1.54
CA ALA A 179 -15.53 -5.42 0.13
C ALA A 179 -16.31 -4.16 -0.25
N ARG A 180 -15.60 -3.15 -0.77
CA ARG A 180 -16.27 -2.06 -1.50
C ARG A 180 -16.73 -2.68 -2.81
N GLN A 181 -17.96 -3.20 -2.80
CA GLN A 181 -18.61 -3.70 -4.00
C GLN A 181 -18.65 -2.56 -5.02
N ARG A 182 -17.70 -2.55 -5.95
CA ARG A 182 -17.83 -1.83 -7.21
C ARG A 182 -18.39 -2.81 -8.21
N ILE A 183 -19.70 -2.75 -8.34
CA ILE A 183 -20.38 -3.32 -9.49
C ILE A 183 -20.04 -2.38 -10.66
N SER A 184 -19.05 -2.77 -11.45
CA SER A 184 -18.80 -2.20 -12.77
C SER A 184 -19.63 -3.02 -13.74
N PHE A 185 -20.72 -2.44 -14.24
CA PHE A 185 -21.36 -2.95 -15.44
C PHE A 185 -20.48 -2.53 -16.63
N PHE A 186 -20.13 -3.49 -17.47
CA PHE A 186 -19.55 -3.26 -18.80
C PHE A 186 -20.61 -2.66 -19.73
#